data_AF-A0A367KUC9-F1
#
_entry.id   AF-A0A367KUC9-F1
#
_cell.length_a   1.000
_cell.length_b   1.000
_cell.length_c   1.000
_cell.angle_alpha   90.00
_cell.angle_beta   90.00
_cell.angle_gamma   90.00
#
_symmetry.space_group_name_H-M   'P 1'
#
loop_
_entity.id
_entity.type
_entity.pdbx_description
1 polymer ?
#
loop_
_entity_poly.entity_id
_entity_poly.type
_entity_poly.pdbx_seq_one_letter_code
_entity_poly.pdbx_strand_id
1 'polypeptide(L)'
;MLKQVIVRQNTAKVTIKQFSTSSVALAGRQTPRRKAEKKFDVSFMPKFDFDDQTTIGHNLFENIREVRKYLRKTEFELPKLNAYAKPFEAPKADQILKFKSHTYLGEGHPVERKVVLSVNIDNLKLNETEKHKFLLLSGPRYNVNTNELVMSSERFPHRKQNKKFLIDTLKKLIQEAKDTKDTFADIPLNLPKPKQRLEFPKEWIKSPPTESVKKTAQVLEEFVEAVKSTENVKVDEKTL
;
A
#
# COMPACT_ATOMS: atom_id res chain seq x y z
N MET A 1 46.95 -7.62 -21.99
CA MET A 1 45.81 -7.67 -22.93
C MET A 1 45.64 -6.28 -23.53
N LEU A 2 46.00 -6.14 -24.81
CA LEU A 2 46.18 -4.86 -25.51
C LEU A 2 44.83 -4.29 -25.98
N LYS A 3 44.59 -3.01 -25.67
CA LYS A 3 43.46 -2.21 -26.18
C LYS A 3 43.62 -2.01 -27.69
N GLN A 4 42.69 -2.51 -28.49
CA GLN A 4 42.60 -2.16 -29.90
C GLN A 4 41.92 -0.80 -30.06
N VAL A 5 42.67 0.14 -30.63
CA VAL A 5 42.20 1.46 -31.07
C VAL A 5 41.55 1.29 -32.45
N ILE A 6 40.24 1.54 -32.55
CA ILE A 6 39.53 1.56 -33.83
C ILE A 6 39.70 2.97 -34.43
N VAL A 7 40.60 3.10 -35.40
CA VAL A 7 40.66 4.26 -36.30
C VAL A 7 39.72 3.98 -37.48
N ARG A 8 38.58 4.68 -37.56
CA ARG A 8 37.78 4.73 -38.79
C ARG A 8 38.20 5.96 -39.59
N GLN A 9 38.78 5.72 -40.76
CA GLN A 9 39.16 6.75 -41.72
C GLN A 9 37.89 7.42 -42.27
N ASN A 10 37.78 8.74 -42.10
CA ASN A 10 36.79 9.55 -42.79
C ASN A 10 37.20 9.67 -44.26
N THR A 11 36.58 8.88 -45.14
CA THR A 11 36.64 9.14 -46.58
C THR A 11 35.66 10.25 -46.92
N ALA A 12 36.14 11.49 -46.87
CA ALA A 12 35.42 12.62 -47.42
C ALA A 12 35.26 12.41 -48.94
N LYS A 13 34.07 11.98 -49.37
CA LYS A 13 33.69 12.01 -50.78
C LYS A 13 33.61 13.47 -51.20
N VAL A 14 34.65 13.97 -51.86
CA VAL A 14 34.64 15.24 -52.58
C VAL A 14 33.63 15.11 -53.71
N THR A 15 32.44 15.67 -53.50
CA THR A 15 31.43 15.82 -54.55
C THR A 15 31.90 16.91 -55.51
N ILE A 16 32.63 16.49 -56.54
CA ILE A 16 32.91 17.33 -57.71
C ILE A 16 31.54 17.67 -58.31
N LYS A 17 31.08 18.90 -58.10
CA LYS A 17 29.92 19.44 -58.80
C LYS A 17 30.31 19.60 -60.26
N GLN A 18 30.06 18.57 -61.07
CA GLN A 18 30.09 18.69 -62.51
C GLN A 18 28.99 19.68 -62.92
N PHE A 19 29.39 20.83 -63.47
CA PHE A 19 28.47 21.74 -64.14
C PHE A 19 27.97 21.06 -65.42
N SER A 20 26.86 20.33 -65.31
CA SER A 20 26.14 19.81 -66.45
C SER A 20 25.46 20.98 -67.18
N THR A 21 26.02 21.41 -68.31
CA THR A 21 25.35 22.30 -69.27
C THR A 21 24.45 21.47 -70.20
N SER A 22 23.49 20.75 -69.63
CA SER A 22 22.39 20.21 -70.44
C SER A 22 21.52 21.37 -70.89
N SER A 23 21.32 21.51 -72.20
CA SER A 23 20.49 22.56 -72.80
C SER A 23 19.10 22.58 -72.14
N VAL A 24 18.58 23.77 -71.83
CA VAL A 24 17.22 23.95 -71.26
C VAL A 24 16.14 23.30 -72.12
N ALA A 25 16.42 23.05 -73.41
CA ALA A 25 15.56 22.32 -74.34
C ALA A 25 15.37 20.83 -74.00
N LEU A 26 16.33 20.18 -73.32
CA LEU A 26 16.23 18.79 -72.84
C LEU A 26 15.79 18.68 -71.38
N ALA A 27 15.60 19.81 -70.67
CA ALA A 27 14.86 19.83 -69.42
C ALA A 27 13.38 19.60 -69.75
N GLY A 28 13.05 18.33 -70.02
CA GLY A 28 11.68 17.88 -70.25
C GLY A 28 10.76 18.53 -69.22
N ARG A 29 9.64 19.07 -69.71
CA ARG A 29 8.62 19.81 -68.97
C ARG A 29 8.52 19.26 -67.55
N GLN A 30 9.11 19.95 -66.56
CA GLN A 30 9.03 19.48 -65.18
C GLN A 30 7.55 19.37 -64.86
N THR A 31 7.09 18.15 -64.58
CA THR A 31 5.72 17.93 -64.14
C THR A 31 5.47 18.89 -62.99
N PRO A 32 4.34 19.61 -62.98
CA PRO A 32 4.11 20.64 -61.98
C PRO A 32 4.34 20.02 -60.62
N ARG A 33 5.31 20.58 -59.87
CA ARG A 33 5.66 20.14 -58.51
C ARG A 33 4.34 20.08 -57.76
N ARG A 34 3.87 18.87 -57.39
CA ARG A 34 2.59 18.71 -56.69
C ARG A 34 2.61 19.70 -55.53
N LYS A 35 1.68 20.66 -55.54
CA LYS A 35 1.55 21.63 -54.45
C LYS A 35 1.45 20.81 -53.18
N ALA A 36 2.30 21.12 -52.19
CA ALA A 36 2.26 20.41 -50.92
C ALA A 36 0.81 20.42 -50.42
N GLU A 37 0.25 19.23 -50.21
CA GLU A 37 -1.13 19.09 -49.78
C GLU A 37 -1.29 19.87 -48.47
N LYS A 38 -2.17 20.88 -48.49
CA LYS A 38 -2.40 21.77 -47.35
C LYS A 38 -3.27 21.08 -46.29
N LYS A 39 -2.78 19.94 -45.77
CA LYS A 39 -3.54 19.05 -44.86
C LYS A 39 -3.94 19.71 -43.53
N PHE A 40 -3.29 20.82 -43.18
CA PHE A 40 -3.49 21.54 -41.92
C PHE A 40 -4.04 22.97 -42.12
N ASP A 41 -4.41 23.34 -43.35
CA ASP A 41 -5.06 24.64 -43.62
C ASP A 41 -6.55 24.51 -43.28
N VAL A 42 -7.03 25.34 -42.34
CA VAL A 42 -8.41 25.28 -41.80
C VAL A 42 -9.46 25.42 -42.91
N SER A 43 -9.12 26.14 -43.99
CA SER A 43 -9.98 26.32 -45.16
C SER A 43 -10.17 25.04 -46.00
N PHE A 44 -9.29 24.05 -45.86
CA PHE A 44 -9.33 22.77 -46.56
C PHE A 44 -9.65 21.58 -45.63
N MET A 45 -10.06 21.84 -44.38
CA MET A 45 -10.46 20.79 -43.46
C MET A 45 -11.81 20.21 -43.90
N PRO A 46 -11.97 18.87 -43.93
CA PRO A 46 -13.28 18.27 -44.17
C PRO A 46 -14.27 18.75 -43.09
N LYS A 47 -15.53 18.89 -43.49
CA LYS A 47 -16.60 19.17 -42.53
C LYS A 47 -16.72 18.00 -41.57
N PHE A 48 -17.00 18.30 -40.30
CA PHE A 48 -17.20 17.27 -39.28
C PHE A 48 -18.54 16.56 -39.50
N ASP A 49 -18.48 15.22 -39.61
CA ASP A 49 -19.63 14.37 -39.91
C ASP A 49 -20.32 13.78 -38.67
N PHE A 50 -19.97 14.26 -37.47
CA PHE A 50 -20.49 13.76 -36.18
C PHE A 50 -20.18 12.28 -35.92
N ASP A 51 -19.06 11.80 -36.45
CA ASP A 51 -18.58 10.41 -36.36
C ASP A 51 -17.62 10.15 -35.19
N ASP A 52 -17.12 11.21 -34.53
CA ASP A 52 -16.21 11.10 -33.39
C ASP A 52 -16.66 11.92 -32.18
N GLN A 53 -16.11 11.61 -31.01
CA GLN A 53 -16.33 12.39 -29.78
C GLN A 53 -15.18 13.36 -29.52
N THR A 54 -15.43 14.34 -28.66
CA THR A 54 -14.35 15.19 -28.14
C THR A 54 -13.37 14.38 -27.29
N THR A 55 -12.18 14.93 -27.02
CA THR A 55 -11.18 14.31 -26.14
C THR A 55 -11.75 13.93 -24.77
N ILE A 56 -12.66 14.75 -24.21
CA ILE A 56 -13.34 14.46 -22.94
C ILE A 56 -14.24 13.22 -23.07
N GLY A 57 -14.94 13.08 -24.20
CA GLY A 57 -15.76 11.91 -24.50
C GLY A 57 -14.93 10.63 -24.63
N HIS A 58 -13.76 10.70 -25.27
CA HIS A 58 -12.82 9.57 -25.33
C HIS A 58 -12.30 9.17 -23.95
N ASN A 59 -11.89 10.14 -23.12
CA ASN A 59 -11.46 9.86 -21.74
C ASN A 59 -12.57 9.18 -20.94
N LEU A 60 -13.83 9.59 -21.11
CA LEU A 60 -14.97 8.94 -20.47
C LEU A 60 -15.14 7.49 -20.96
N PHE A 61 -15.01 7.24 -22.26
CA PHE A 61 -15.06 5.88 -22.80
C PHE A 61 -13.90 5.00 -22.34
N GLU A 62 -12.70 5.54 -22.21
CA GLU A 62 -11.56 4.84 -21.63
C GLU A 62 -11.84 4.43 -20.18
N ASN A 63 -12.33 5.36 -19.36
CA ASN A 63 -12.75 5.05 -17.99
C ASN A 63 -13.80 3.93 -17.95
N ILE A 64 -14.81 3.97 -18.82
CA ILE A 64 -15.83 2.92 -18.91
C ILE A 64 -15.18 1.56 -19.30
N ARG A 65 -14.23 1.57 -20.24
CA ARG A 65 -13.51 0.35 -20.64
C ARG A 65 -12.66 -0.20 -19.50
N GLU A 66 -12.02 0.66 -18.72
CA GLU A 66 -11.27 0.26 -17.53
C GLU A 66 -12.17 -0.36 -16.47
N VAL A 67 -13.29 0.28 -16.14
CA VAL A 67 -14.28 -0.28 -15.19
C VAL A 67 -14.76 -1.65 -15.65
N ARG A 68 -15.14 -1.79 -16.93
CA ARG A 68 -15.56 -3.08 -17.50
C ARG A 68 -14.46 -4.13 -17.45
N LYS A 69 -13.20 -3.73 -17.65
CA LYS A 69 -12.04 -4.62 -17.50
C LYS A 69 -11.95 -5.13 -16.06
N TYR A 70 -12.08 -4.28 -15.05
CA TYR A 70 -12.07 -4.71 -13.65
C TYR A 70 -13.28 -5.59 -13.29
N LEU A 71 -14.49 -5.27 -13.77
CA LEU A 71 -15.68 -6.11 -13.56
C LEU A 71 -15.49 -7.53 -14.14
N ARG A 72 -14.88 -7.62 -15.33
CA ARG A 72 -14.52 -8.92 -15.91
C ARG A 72 -13.53 -9.68 -15.03
N LYS A 73 -12.53 -9.00 -14.46
CA LYS A 73 -11.59 -9.63 -13.51
C LYS A 73 -12.29 -10.08 -12.24
N THR A 74 -13.23 -9.31 -11.72
CA THR A 74 -13.99 -9.70 -10.52
C THR A 74 -14.83 -10.94 -10.75
N GLU A 75 -15.41 -11.09 -11.93
CA GLU A 75 -16.27 -12.23 -12.26
C GLU A 75 -15.46 -13.49 -12.60
N PHE A 76 -14.42 -13.36 -13.43
CA PHE A 76 -13.72 -14.53 -14.00
C PHE A 76 -12.35 -14.83 -13.37
N GLU A 77 -11.68 -13.86 -12.75
CA GLU A 77 -10.33 -14.05 -12.16
C GLU A 77 -10.40 -14.20 -10.64
N LEU A 78 -11.18 -13.38 -9.92
CA LEU A 78 -11.22 -13.45 -8.45
C LEU A 78 -11.69 -14.80 -7.90
N PRO A 79 -12.73 -15.48 -8.43
CA PRO A 79 -13.11 -16.79 -7.92
C PRO A 79 -12.01 -17.85 -8.06
N LYS A 80 -11.14 -17.71 -9.08
CA LYS A 80 -9.99 -18.60 -9.27
C LYS A 80 -8.93 -18.41 -8.20
N LEU A 81 -8.82 -17.22 -7.59
CA LEU A 81 -7.89 -16.96 -6.49
C LEU A 81 -8.24 -17.75 -5.22
N ASN A 82 -9.50 -18.16 -5.06
CA ASN A 82 -9.93 -18.96 -3.92
C ASN A 82 -9.16 -20.30 -3.83
N ALA A 83 -8.71 -20.85 -4.97
CA ALA A 83 -7.88 -22.06 -4.99
C ALA A 83 -6.52 -21.89 -4.28
N TYR A 84 -6.06 -20.65 -4.10
CA TYR A 84 -4.79 -20.34 -3.42
C TYR A 84 -4.99 -19.75 -2.01
N ALA A 85 -6.25 -19.64 -1.56
CA ALA A 85 -6.56 -19.14 -0.23
C ALA A 85 -6.06 -20.12 0.83
N LYS A 86 -5.40 -19.59 1.86
CA LYS A 86 -4.98 -20.36 3.04
C LYS A 86 -5.79 -19.86 4.24
N PRO A 87 -6.40 -20.75 5.05
CA PRO A 87 -7.10 -20.33 6.25
C PRO A 87 -6.14 -19.67 7.23
N PHE A 88 -6.65 -18.74 8.02
CA PHE A 88 -5.86 -18.10 9.06
C PHE A 88 -5.63 -19.07 10.22
N GLU A 89 -4.36 -19.35 10.51
CA GLU A 89 -3.94 -20.10 11.69
C GLU A 89 -3.40 -19.12 12.74
N ALA A 90 -3.99 -19.12 13.93
CA ALA A 90 -3.52 -18.29 15.02
C ALA A 90 -2.09 -18.69 15.44
N PRO A 91 -1.24 -17.72 15.84
CA PRO A 91 0.12 -18.01 16.28
C PRO A 91 0.12 -18.89 17.55
N LYS A 92 1.05 -19.84 17.60
CA LYS A 92 1.23 -20.74 18.75
C LYS A 92 1.82 -19.98 19.94
N ALA A 93 1.67 -20.52 21.14
CA ALA A 93 2.24 -19.95 22.38
C ALA A 93 3.77 -19.74 22.31
N ASP A 94 4.49 -20.57 21.54
CA ASP A 94 5.94 -20.45 21.34
C ASP A 94 6.32 -19.27 20.43
N GLN A 95 5.39 -18.78 19.61
CA GLN A 95 5.61 -17.69 18.63
C GLN A 95 5.39 -16.33 19.28
N ILE A 96 6.29 -15.99 20.20
CA ILE A 96 6.17 -14.79 21.05
C ILE A 96 6.57 -13.50 20.31
N LEU A 97 7.45 -13.60 19.32
CA LEU A 97 8.06 -12.45 18.64
C LEU A 97 7.17 -11.91 17.52
N LYS A 98 6.85 -10.61 17.58
CA LYS A 98 6.14 -9.90 16.51
C LYS A 98 7.14 -9.07 15.71
N PHE A 99 7.22 -9.30 14.40
CA PHE A 99 8.05 -8.52 13.47
C PHE A 99 7.17 -7.69 12.55
N LYS A 100 7.47 -6.39 12.44
CA LYS A 100 6.86 -5.48 11.47
C LYS A 100 7.90 -5.04 10.44
N SER A 101 7.52 -5.11 9.17
CA SER A 101 8.29 -4.60 8.04
C SER A 101 7.38 -3.80 7.10
N HIS A 102 7.96 -2.83 6.42
CA HIS A 102 7.28 -2.01 5.42
C HIS A 102 7.70 -2.42 4.02
N THR A 103 6.80 -2.31 3.04
CA THR A 103 7.05 -2.56 1.61
C THR A 103 6.30 -1.48 0.83
N TYR A 104 6.96 -0.85 -0.16
CA TYR A 104 6.41 0.27 -0.94
C TYR A 104 6.02 -0.11 -2.38
N LEU A 105 5.73 -1.40 -2.60
CA LEU A 105 5.20 -2.00 -3.84
C LEU A 105 5.57 -1.27 -5.15
N GLY A 106 6.79 -1.53 -5.66
CA GLY A 106 7.26 -0.99 -6.95
C GLY A 106 8.27 0.15 -6.80
N GLU A 107 8.33 0.79 -5.62
CA GLU A 107 9.31 1.84 -5.31
C GLU A 107 10.41 1.32 -4.38
N GLY A 108 11.66 1.68 -4.68
CA GLY A 108 12.81 1.41 -3.83
C GLY A 108 12.94 2.46 -2.72
N HIS A 109 12.12 2.37 -1.67
CA HIS A 109 12.14 3.35 -0.58
C HIS A 109 13.19 2.98 0.49
N PRO A 110 14.01 3.92 0.99
CA PRO A 110 15.08 3.63 1.96
C PRO A 110 14.56 2.96 3.24
N VAL A 111 13.37 3.32 3.71
CA VAL A 111 12.77 2.78 4.95
C VAL A 111 12.38 1.30 4.84
N GLU A 112 12.30 0.73 3.62
CA GLU A 112 11.97 -0.69 3.42
C GLU A 112 12.94 -1.64 4.14
N ARG A 113 14.19 -1.23 4.34
CA ARG A 113 15.19 -2.04 5.05
C ARG A 113 14.90 -2.13 6.56
N LYS A 114 14.12 -1.20 7.13
CA LYS A 114 13.81 -1.14 8.56
C LYS A 114 12.97 -2.34 9.00
N VAL A 115 13.36 -2.94 10.12
CA VAL A 115 12.57 -3.96 10.81
C VAL A 115 12.29 -3.49 12.22
N VAL A 116 11.07 -3.69 12.70
CA VAL A 116 10.67 -3.47 14.09
C VAL A 116 10.36 -4.81 14.72
N LEU A 117 10.92 -5.06 15.89
CA LEU A 117 10.62 -6.18 16.76
C LEU A 117 9.84 -5.66 17.97
N SER A 118 8.72 -6.32 18.28
CA SER A 118 7.94 -6.10 19.50
C SER A 118 7.73 -7.42 20.24
N VAL A 119 7.96 -7.41 21.54
CA VAL A 119 7.91 -8.59 22.41
C VAL A 119 7.25 -8.23 23.73
N ASN A 120 6.27 -9.01 24.16
CA ASN A 120 5.71 -8.85 25.50
C ASN A 120 6.64 -9.54 26.53
N ILE A 121 6.93 -8.85 27.63
CA ILE A 121 7.90 -9.31 28.63
C ILE A 121 7.39 -10.53 29.41
N ASP A 122 6.09 -10.60 29.66
CA ASP A 122 5.50 -11.69 30.44
C ASP A 122 5.65 -13.04 29.72
N ASN A 123 5.64 -13.00 28.38
CA ASN A 123 5.84 -14.18 27.54
C ASN A 123 7.29 -14.70 27.55
N LEU A 124 8.27 -13.92 28.00
CA LEU A 124 9.68 -14.34 28.06
C LEU A 124 9.98 -15.28 29.24
N LYS A 125 9.03 -15.47 30.17
CA LYS A 125 9.15 -16.38 31.34
C LYS A 125 10.46 -16.18 32.12
N LEU A 126 10.81 -14.92 32.37
CA LEU A 126 11.97 -14.55 33.21
C LEU A 126 11.56 -14.53 34.68
N ASN A 127 12.50 -14.82 35.58
CA ASN A 127 12.28 -14.65 37.02
C ASN A 127 12.11 -13.16 37.36
N GLU A 128 11.56 -12.81 38.52
CA GLU A 128 11.29 -11.42 38.88
C GLU A 128 12.58 -10.56 38.94
N THR A 129 13.66 -11.12 39.50
CA THR A 129 14.99 -10.49 39.53
C THR A 129 15.58 -10.31 38.12
N GLU A 130 15.46 -11.33 37.27
CA GLU A 130 15.91 -11.28 35.87
C GLU A 130 15.07 -10.29 35.07
N LYS A 131 13.76 -10.21 35.32
CA LYS A 131 12.83 -9.26 34.68
C LYS A 131 13.16 -7.83 35.08
N HIS A 132 13.49 -7.59 36.35
CA HIS A 132 13.96 -6.29 36.83
C HIS A 132 15.23 -5.84 36.09
N LYS A 133 16.26 -6.71 36.04
CA LYS A 133 17.49 -6.47 35.29
C LYS A 133 17.23 -6.25 33.79
N PHE A 134 16.37 -7.07 33.18
CA PHE A 134 15.99 -6.95 31.78
C PHE A 134 15.34 -5.59 31.47
N LEU A 135 14.47 -5.11 32.36
CA LEU A 135 13.81 -3.81 32.22
C LEU A 135 14.81 -2.65 32.33
N LEU A 136 15.75 -2.72 33.27
CA LEU A 136 16.83 -1.74 33.39
C LEU A 136 17.69 -1.68 32.12
N LEU A 137 18.11 -2.84 31.59
CA LEU A 137 18.89 -2.92 30.35
C LEU A 137 18.12 -2.45 29.11
N SER A 138 16.80 -2.65 29.10
CA SER A 138 15.92 -2.23 28.00
C SER A 138 15.77 -0.70 27.93
N GLY A 139 15.80 -0.03 29.08
CA GLY A 139 15.68 1.43 29.20
C GLY A 139 14.44 1.98 28.50
N PRO A 140 14.55 3.01 27.63
CA PRO A 140 13.40 3.70 27.03
C PRO A 140 12.64 2.87 25.98
N ARG A 141 13.15 1.68 25.64
CA ARG A 141 12.53 0.79 24.64
C ARG A 141 11.33 0.03 25.23
N TYR A 142 11.23 -0.02 26.56
CA TYR A 142 10.10 -0.63 27.26
C TYR A 142 8.92 0.33 27.34
N ASN A 143 7.73 -0.15 27.01
CA ASN A 143 6.49 0.60 27.17
C ASN A 143 5.68 0.07 28.35
N VAL A 144 5.52 0.90 29.37
CA VAL A 144 4.78 0.61 30.62
C VAL A 144 3.30 0.35 30.38
N ASN A 145 2.69 0.97 29.35
CA ASN A 145 1.25 0.83 29.14
C ASN A 145 0.87 -0.49 28.47
N THR A 146 1.76 -1.04 27.65
CA THR A 146 1.51 -2.27 26.87
C THR A 146 2.30 -3.47 27.38
N ASN A 147 3.22 -3.27 28.33
CA ASN A 147 4.19 -4.26 28.80
C ASN A 147 5.02 -4.89 27.67
N GLU A 148 5.26 -4.12 26.59
CA GLU A 148 6.01 -4.58 25.42
C GLU A 148 7.35 -3.86 25.29
N LEU A 149 8.39 -4.62 24.99
CA LEU A 149 9.68 -4.13 24.52
C LEU A 149 9.61 -3.93 23.01
N VAL A 150 9.88 -2.70 22.56
CA VAL A 150 9.90 -2.36 21.13
C VAL A 150 11.28 -1.86 20.73
N MET A 151 11.89 -2.53 19.75
CA MET A 151 13.16 -2.09 19.18
C MET A 151 13.17 -2.24 17.66
N SER A 152 13.91 -1.37 16.98
CA SER A 152 13.99 -1.39 15.53
C SER A 152 15.43 -1.24 15.05
N SER A 153 15.71 -1.75 13.86
CA SER A 153 17.01 -1.63 13.22
C SER A 153 16.85 -1.31 11.74
N GLU A 154 17.65 -0.34 11.29
CA GLU A 154 17.79 0.09 9.90
C GLU A 154 19.28 0.18 9.50
N ARG A 155 20.16 -0.42 10.31
CA ARG A 155 21.63 -0.30 10.20
C ARG A 155 22.18 -0.98 8.94
N PHE A 156 21.57 -2.09 8.54
CA PHE A 156 22.04 -2.90 7.42
C PHE A 156 21.22 -2.64 6.15
N PRO A 157 21.81 -2.83 4.95
CA PRO A 157 21.10 -2.65 3.68
C PRO A 157 19.92 -3.61 3.51
N HIS A 158 20.06 -4.86 3.98
CA HIS A 158 19.05 -5.88 3.78
C HIS A 158 18.17 -6.08 5.01
N ARG A 159 16.85 -6.14 4.79
CA ARG A 159 15.83 -6.43 5.82
C ARG A 159 16.14 -7.71 6.62
N LYS A 160 16.63 -8.76 5.96
CA LYS A 160 17.02 -10.03 6.62
C LYS A 160 18.16 -9.84 7.63
N GLN A 161 19.13 -8.98 7.31
CA GLN A 161 20.25 -8.66 8.20
C GLN A 161 19.76 -7.85 9.40
N ASN A 162 18.91 -6.85 9.18
CA ASN A 162 18.29 -6.08 10.28
C ASN A 162 17.45 -6.98 11.20
N LYS A 163 16.68 -7.92 10.64
CA LYS A 163 15.93 -8.91 11.43
C LYS A 163 16.86 -9.79 12.27
N LYS A 164 17.93 -10.32 11.67
CA LYS A 164 18.91 -11.16 12.37
C LYS A 164 19.57 -10.39 13.51
N PHE A 165 19.99 -9.16 13.24
CA PHE A 165 20.58 -8.28 14.26
C PHE A 165 19.64 -8.09 15.46
N LEU A 166 18.35 -7.84 15.24
CA LEU A 166 17.37 -7.69 16.32
C LEU A 166 17.19 -8.98 17.14
N ILE A 167 17.26 -10.15 16.50
CA ILE A 167 17.22 -11.44 17.18
C ILE A 167 18.46 -11.62 18.04
N ASP A 168 19.63 -11.33 17.50
CA ASP A 168 20.90 -11.47 18.21
C ASP A 168 20.99 -10.50 19.40
N THR A 169 20.49 -9.25 19.25
CA THR A 169 20.42 -8.30 20.36
C THR A 169 19.43 -8.73 21.43
N LEU A 170 18.27 -9.28 21.06
CA LEU A 170 17.32 -9.80 22.04
C LEU A 170 17.91 -10.98 22.81
N LYS A 171 18.59 -11.91 22.11
CA LYS A 171 19.26 -13.04 22.76
C LYS A 171 20.32 -12.57 23.75
N LYS A 172 21.13 -11.58 23.38
CA LYS A 172 22.11 -10.96 24.29
C LYS A 172 21.42 -10.34 25.50
N LEU A 173 20.34 -9.57 25.31
CA LEU A 173 19.59 -9.00 26.43
C LEU A 173 19.05 -10.06 27.39
N ILE A 174 18.55 -11.19 26.86
CA ILE A 174 18.08 -12.31 27.71
C ILE A 174 19.24 -12.99 28.41
N GLN A 175 20.38 -13.17 27.74
CA GLN A 175 21.58 -13.76 28.34
C GLN A 175 22.10 -12.89 29.48
N GLU A 176 22.22 -11.57 29.26
CA GLU A 176 22.65 -10.62 30.30
C GLU A 176 21.65 -10.58 31.45
N ALA A 177 20.34 -10.64 31.18
CA ALA A 177 19.32 -10.68 32.22
C ALA A 177 19.42 -11.93 33.12
N LYS A 178 19.89 -13.05 32.58
CA LYS A 178 20.11 -14.31 33.31
C LYS A 178 21.50 -14.41 33.94
N ASP A 179 22.44 -13.54 33.61
CA ASP A 179 23.76 -13.54 34.23
C ASP A 179 23.65 -13.11 35.69
N THR A 180 24.09 -13.99 36.60
CA THR A 180 23.98 -13.84 38.05
C THR A 180 25.11 -13.02 38.68
N LYS A 181 26.12 -12.62 37.89
CA LYS A 181 27.26 -11.82 38.40
C LYS A 181 26.85 -10.48 39.00
N ASP A 182 25.86 -9.83 38.38
CA ASP A 182 25.33 -8.53 38.80
C ASP A 182 23.82 -8.52 38.58
N THR A 183 23.04 -8.39 39.66
CA THR A 183 21.57 -8.46 39.62
C THR A 183 20.92 -7.08 39.52
N PHE A 184 21.67 -5.99 39.66
CA PHE A 184 21.16 -4.61 39.72
C PHE A 184 19.99 -4.42 40.70
N ALA A 185 20.01 -5.11 41.84
CA ALA A 185 18.94 -5.02 42.84
C ALA A 185 18.94 -3.66 43.57
N ASP A 186 20.07 -2.97 43.56
CA ASP A 186 20.31 -1.65 44.15
C ASP A 186 19.79 -0.49 43.29
N ILE A 187 19.58 -0.72 41.98
CA ILE A 187 19.15 0.32 41.04
C ILE A 187 17.63 0.31 40.92
N PRO A 188 16.90 1.38 41.32
CA PRO A 188 15.46 1.42 41.18
C PRO A 188 15.03 1.55 39.72
N LEU A 189 13.95 0.87 39.36
CA LEU A 189 13.38 0.94 38.02
C LEU A 189 12.63 2.28 37.81
N ASN A 190 13.23 3.19 37.05
CA ASN A 190 12.61 4.46 36.69
C ASN A 190 11.66 4.31 35.49
N LEU A 191 10.37 4.06 35.76
CA LEU A 191 9.34 3.97 34.73
C LEU A 191 8.51 5.26 34.64
N PRO A 192 8.19 5.74 33.43
CA PRO A 192 7.19 6.80 33.29
C PRO A 192 5.84 6.31 33.81
N LYS A 193 5.09 7.21 34.46
CA LYS A 193 3.74 6.90 34.94
C LYS A 193 2.86 6.43 33.77
N PRO A 194 2.09 5.33 33.94
CA PRO A 194 1.19 4.87 32.90
C PRO A 194 0.10 5.93 32.64
N LYS A 195 -0.36 6.00 31.40
CA LYS A 195 -1.41 6.92 31.00
C LYS A 195 -2.72 6.47 31.64
N GLN A 196 -3.27 7.29 32.51
CA GLN A 196 -4.59 7.06 33.10
C GLN A 196 -5.66 7.21 32.02
N ARG A 197 -6.47 6.17 31.84
CA ARG A 197 -7.67 6.23 30.98
C ARG A 197 -8.83 6.61 31.88
N LEU A 198 -9.35 7.81 31.66
CA LEU A 198 -10.56 8.25 32.35
C LEU A 198 -11.74 7.53 31.71
N GLU A 199 -12.47 6.78 32.53
CA GLU A 199 -13.74 6.17 32.13
C GLU A 199 -14.89 7.06 32.56
N PHE A 200 -16.00 6.97 31.83
CA PHE A 200 -17.21 7.69 32.20
C PHE A 200 -17.68 7.20 33.59
N PRO A 201 -17.89 8.11 34.57
CA PRO A 201 -18.35 7.71 35.89
C PRO A 201 -19.65 6.91 35.80
N LYS A 202 -19.65 5.70 36.38
CA LYS A 202 -20.83 4.83 36.38
C LYS A 202 -22.03 5.48 37.06
N GLU A 203 -21.78 6.34 38.05
CA GLU A 203 -22.80 7.11 38.77
C GLU A 203 -23.56 8.11 37.88
N TRP A 204 -22.96 8.54 36.78
CA TRP A 204 -23.59 9.45 35.81
C TRP A 204 -24.35 8.69 34.72
N ILE A 205 -24.29 7.36 34.74
CA ILE A 205 -25.17 6.55 33.91
C ILE A 205 -26.57 6.78 34.46
N LYS A 206 -27.38 7.56 33.73
CA LYS A 206 -28.81 7.65 33.99
C LYS A 206 -29.34 6.22 34.09
N SER A 207 -30.18 5.96 35.09
CA SER A 207 -30.85 4.67 35.31
C SER A 207 -31.34 4.07 33.98
N PRO A 208 -31.44 2.73 33.85
CA PRO A 208 -31.91 2.09 32.63
C PRO A 208 -33.17 2.76 32.08
N PRO A 209 -33.36 2.82 30.75
CA PRO A 209 -34.44 3.54 30.11
C PRO A 209 -35.75 3.20 30.83
N THR A 210 -36.39 4.23 31.37
CA THR A 210 -37.71 4.14 31.98
C THR A 210 -38.62 3.37 31.02
N GLU A 211 -39.55 2.57 31.52
CA GLU A 211 -40.43 1.75 30.68
C GLU A 211 -41.05 2.50 29.51
N SER A 212 -41.26 3.82 29.63
CA SER A 212 -41.69 4.70 28.55
C SER A 212 -40.78 4.68 27.33
N VAL A 213 -39.45 4.76 27.50
CA VAL A 213 -38.47 4.79 26.39
C VAL A 213 -38.38 3.41 25.72
N LYS A 214 -38.52 2.33 26.50
CA LYS A 214 -38.58 0.96 25.96
C LYS A 214 -39.86 0.73 25.16
N LYS A 215 -41.01 1.18 25.69
CA LYS A 215 -42.31 1.10 24.99
C LYS A 215 -42.30 1.90 23.69
N THR A 216 -41.72 3.10 23.68
CA THR A 216 -41.59 3.88 22.44
C THR A 216 -40.68 3.20 21.42
N ALA A 217 -39.60 2.54 21.85
CA ALA A 217 -38.71 1.81 20.94
C ALA A 217 -39.42 0.58 20.32
N GLN A 218 -40.18 -0.18 21.13
CA GLN A 218 -40.97 -1.32 20.66
C GLN A 218 -42.04 -0.89 19.64
N VAL A 219 -42.77 0.20 19.92
CA VAL A 219 -43.78 0.75 18.99
C VAL A 219 -43.14 1.19 17.66
N LEU A 220 -41.92 1.74 17.69
CA LEU A 220 -41.20 2.11 16.47
C LEU A 220 -40.71 0.89 15.68
N GLU A 221 -40.26 -0.17 16.35
CA GLU A 221 -39.88 -1.43 15.71
C GLU A 221 -41.08 -2.10 15.03
N GLU A 222 -42.21 -2.20 15.74
CA GLU A 222 -43.47 -2.72 15.19
C GLU A 222 -43.94 -1.89 13.98
N PHE A 223 -43.83 -0.57 14.04
CA PHE A 223 -44.18 0.31 12.92
C PHE A 223 -43.26 0.09 11.70
N VAL A 224 -41.95 -0.06 11.91
CA VAL A 224 -40.99 -0.34 10.84
C VAL A 224 -41.24 -1.71 10.20
N GLU A 225 -41.60 -2.72 10.99
CA GLU A 225 -41.98 -4.04 10.48
C GLU A 225 -43.30 -4.01 9.70
N ALA A 226 -44.28 -3.23 10.16
CA ALA A 226 -45.54 -3.00 9.44
C ALA A 226 -45.34 -2.26 8.10
N VAL A 227 -44.41 -1.29 8.04
CA VAL A 227 -44.07 -0.61 6.78
C VAL A 227 -43.36 -1.56 5.80
N LYS A 228 -42.44 -2.40 6.29
CA LYS A 228 -41.76 -3.40 5.45
C LYS A 228 -42.71 -4.48 4.92
N SER A 229 -43.74 -4.85 5.67
CA SER A 229 -44.73 -5.83 5.21
C SER A 229 -45.70 -5.25 4.18
N THR A 230 -46.03 -3.96 4.29
CA THR A 230 -46.88 -3.24 3.31
C THR A 230 -46.17 -2.94 1.99
N GLU A 231 -44.87 -2.64 2.01
CA GLU A 231 -44.08 -2.44 0.77
C GLU A 231 -43.83 -3.74 -0.02
N ASN A 232 -43.93 -4.91 0.61
CA ASN A 232 -43.76 -6.22 -0.05
C ASN A 232 -45.05 -6.79 -0.65
N VAL A 233 -46.17 -6.06 -0.61
CA VAL A 233 -47.39 -6.45 -1.33
C VAL A 233 -47.17 -6.22 -2.82
N LYS A 234 -46.82 -7.30 -3.53
CA LYS A 234 -46.84 -7.35 -5.00
C LYS A 234 -48.22 -6.91 -5.48
N VAL A 235 -48.27 -5.85 -6.27
CA VAL A 235 -49.46 -5.47 -7.03
C VAL A 235 -49.74 -6.62 -8.00
N ASP A 236 -50.80 -7.39 -7.76
CA ASP A 236 -51.26 -8.43 -8.67
C ASP A 236 -51.73 -7.78 -9.99
N GLU A 237 -51.01 -8.04 -11.09
CA GLU A 237 -51.29 -7.53 -12.44
C GLU A 237 -52.57 -8.10 -13.10
N LYS A 238 -53.60 -8.47 -12.32
CA LYS A 238 -54.84 -9.08 -12.86
C LYS A 238 -56.07 -8.19 -12.87
N THR A 239 -55.91 -6.89 -12.66
CA THR A 239 -56.97 -5.92 -12.95
C THR A 239 -56.39 -4.71 -13.68
N LEU A 240 -56.19 -4.88 -14.99
CA LEU A 240 -56.36 -3.87 -16.04
C LEU A 240 -56.88 -4.59 -17.29
#